data_AF-A0A0L0VMQ6-F1
#
_entry.id   AF-A0A0L0VMQ6-F1
#
_cell.length_a   1.000
_cell.length_b   1.000
_cell.length_c   1.000
_cell.angle_alpha   90.00
_cell.angle_beta   90.00
_cell.angle_gamma   90.00
#
_symmetry.space_group_name_H-M   'P 1'
#
loop_
_entity.id
_entity.type
_entity.pdbx_description
1 polymer ?
#
loop_
_entity_poly.entity_id
_entity_poly.type
_entity_poly.pdbx_seq_one_letter_code
_entity_poly.pdbx_strand_id
1 'polypeptide(L)'
;MIQHWGNVIKISTAGNFCASFERFVVQYGEPFWKYMTSTWLPVAEKYLNAWTKNLPHFDYRVTSRIESSHAYIKSHLRGPNYCFPSVIKSITTAVVAQAHKISVYHHQQRINALRSLRAILFKLPWTDHPFCAVEGSK
;
A
#
# COMPACT_ATOMS: atom_id res chain seq x y z
N MET A 1 -11.77 -13.36 -29.82
CA MET A 1 -10.81 -12.24 -29.82
C MET A 1 -10.65 -11.64 -28.41
N ILE A 2 -11.68 -11.04 -27.80
CA ILE A 2 -11.56 -10.34 -26.48
C ILE A 2 -11.04 -11.26 -25.35
N GLN A 3 -11.52 -12.50 -25.24
CA GLN A 3 -11.01 -13.46 -24.26
C GLN A 3 -9.53 -13.82 -24.47
N HIS A 4 -9.10 -14.05 -25.72
CA HIS A 4 -7.70 -14.32 -26.05
C HIS A 4 -6.81 -13.13 -25.67
N TRP A 5 -7.23 -11.90 -26.03
CA TRP A 5 -6.54 -10.69 -25.62
C TRP A 5 -6.45 -10.59 -24.09
N GLY A 6 -7.56 -10.83 -23.40
CA GLY A 6 -7.63 -10.88 -21.93
C GLY A 6 -6.66 -11.87 -21.29
N ASN A 7 -6.37 -12.99 -21.94
CA ASN A 7 -5.38 -13.95 -21.48
C ASN A 7 -3.94 -13.47 -21.73
N VAL A 8 -3.68 -12.87 -22.90
CA VAL A 8 -2.36 -12.31 -23.26
C VAL A 8 -1.96 -11.18 -22.31
N ILE A 9 -2.87 -10.25 -21.99
CA ILE A 9 -2.56 -9.10 -21.12
C ILE A 9 -2.28 -9.49 -19.66
N LYS A 10 -2.75 -10.66 -19.22
CA LYS A 10 -2.56 -11.16 -17.85
C LYS A 10 -1.21 -11.82 -17.62
N ILE A 11 -0.48 -12.14 -18.68
CA ILE A 11 0.84 -12.76 -18.60
C ILE A 11 1.78 -11.85 -17.82
N SER A 12 2.46 -12.40 -16.81
CA SER A 12 3.23 -11.62 -15.84
C SER A 12 4.73 -11.52 -16.13
N THR A 13 5.21 -12.10 -17.23
CA THR A 13 6.62 -12.03 -17.63
C THR A 13 6.72 -11.51 -19.06
N ALA A 14 7.66 -10.60 -19.32
CA ALA A 14 7.83 -9.98 -20.63
C ALA A 14 8.12 -11.03 -21.73
N GLY A 15 8.98 -12.01 -21.45
CA GLY A 15 9.30 -13.08 -22.41
C GLY A 15 8.09 -13.91 -22.83
N ASN A 16 7.26 -14.36 -21.87
CA ASN A 16 6.06 -15.13 -22.19
C ASN A 16 5.00 -14.27 -22.88
N PHE A 17 4.93 -12.99 -22.54
CA PHE A 17 4.05 -12.04 -23.21
C PHE A 17 4.46 -11.91 -24.68
N CYS A 18 5.72 -11.63 -24.99
CA CYS A 18 6.18 -11.45 -26.37
C CYS A 18 5.87 -12.67 -27.24
N ALA A 19 6.23 -13.86 -26.77
CA ALA A 19 5.95 -15.10 -27.50
C ALA A 19 4.45 -15.36 -27.72
N SER A 20 3.61 -15.00 -26.73
CA SER A 20 2.15 -15.18 -26.84
C SER A 20 1.50 -14.09 -27.69
N PHE A 21 2.03 -12.86 -27.64
CA PHE A 21 1.56 -11.71 -28.40
C PHE A 21 1.80 -11.91 -29.89
N GLU A 22 3.00 -12.38 -30.29
CA GLU A 22 3.31 -12.70 -31.69
C GLU A 22 2.33 -13.74 -32.26
N ARG A 23 2.11 -14.84 -31.53
CA ARG A 23 1.13 -15.87 -31.94
C ARG A 23 -0.28 -15.30 -32.05
N PHE A 24 -0.65 -14.42 -31.13
CA PHE A 24 -1.96 -13.78 -31.10
C PHE A 24 -2.17 -12.85 -32.30
N VAL A 25 -1.22 -11.97 -32.63
CA VAL A 25 -1.40 -11.01 -33.73
C VAL A 25 -1.37 -11.69 -35.11
N VAL A 26 -0.56 -12.74 -35.28
CA VAL A 26 -0.51 -13.53 -36.53
C VAL A 26 -1.86 -14.16 -36.85
N GLN A 27 -2.63 -14.57 -35.83
CA GLN A 27 -3.94 -15.21 -36.01
C GLN A 27 -4.97 -14.31 -36.73
N TYR A 28 -4.80 -12.99 -36.68
CA TYR A 28 -5.78 -12.02 -37.19
C TYR A 28 -5.28 -11.19 -38.39
N GLY A 29 -4.09 -11.50 -38.92
CA GLY A 29 -3.55 -10.91 -40.15
C GLY A 29 -2.81 -9.58 -39.99
N GLU A 30 -2.22 -9.12 -41.09
CA GLU A 30 -1.29 -7.97 -41.14
C GLU A 30 -1.90 -6.63 -40.69
N PRO A 31 -3.15 -6.26 -41.07
CA PRO A 31 -3.76 -5.01 -40.60
C PRO A 31 -3.92 -4.97 -39.08
N PHE A 32 -4.31 -6.09 -38.48
CA PHE A 32 -4.46 -6.21 -37.03
C PHE A 32 -3.11 -6.16 -36.31
N TRP A 33 -2.12 -6.90 -36.83
CA TRP A 33 -0.74 -6.81 -36.33
C TRP A 33 -0.30 -5.35 -36.29
N LYS A 34 -0.38 -4.65 -37.41
CA LYS A 34 0.09 -3.27 -37.55
C LYS A 34 -0.61 -2.32 -36.59
N TYR A 35 -1.91 -2.49 -36.41
CA TYR A 35 -2.67 -1.73 -35.42
C TYR A 35 -2.18 -2.01 -33.99
N MET A 36 -2.05 -3.28 -33.60
CA MET A 36 -1.64 -3.65 -32.25
C MET A 36 -0.21 -3.18 -31.92
N THR A 37 0.73 -3.32 -32.84
CA THR A 37 2.13 -2.90 -32.63
C THR A 37 2.32 -1.39 -32.67
N SER A 38 1.53 -0.66 -33.46
CA SER A 38 1.65 0.81 -33.54
C SER A 38 0.84 1.56 -32.48
N THR A 39 -0.26 0.97 -32.00
CA THR A 39 -1.21 1.67 -31.11
C THR A 39 -1.10 1.20 -29.67
N TRP A 40 -1.07 -0.12 -29.44
CA TRP A 40 -1.20 -0.68 -28.10
C TRP A 40 0.14 -1.05 -27.47
N LEU A 41 1.05 -1.62 -28.26
CA LEU A 41 2.37 -2.01 -27.77
C LEU A 41 3.21 -0.83 -27.22
N PRO A 42 3.18 0.40 -27.80
CA PRO A 42 3.94 1.53 -27.24
C PRO A 42 3.47 1.99 -25.87
N VAL A 43 2.23 1.65 -25.47
CA VAL A 43 1.66 1.96 -24.16
C VAL A 43 1.53 0.72 -23.26
N ALA A 44 2.16 -0.39 -23.65
CA ALA A 44 2.20 -1.67 -22.95
C ALA A 44 2.46 -1.52 -21.44
N GLU A 45 3.42 -0.69 -21.07
CA GLU A 45 3.84 -0.48 -19.68
C GLU A 45 2.74 0.06 -18.76
N LYS A 46 1.66 0.62 -19.33
CA LYS A 46 0.55 1.20 -18.56
C LYS A 46 -0.52 0.18 -18.19
N TYR A 47 -0.60 -0.97 -18.87
CA TYR A 47 -1.74 -1.88 -18.70
C TYR A 47 -1.39 -3.37 -18.74
N LEU A 48 -0.26 -3.78 -19.31
CA LEU A 48 0.13 -5.18 -19.37
C LEU A 48 0.75 -5.63 -18.05
N ASN A 49 0.27 -6.76 -17.52
CA ASN A 49 0.77 -7.31 -16.25
C ASN A 49 2.27 -7.59 -16.27
N ALA A 50 2.85 -7.92 -17.42
CA ALA A 50 4.28 -8.18 -17.56
C ALA A 50 5.15 -6.97 -17.16
N TRP A 51 4.62 -5.75 -17.27
CA TRP A 51 5.29 -4.51 -16.88
C TRP A 51 4.66 -3.86 -15.64
N THR A 52 3.33 -3.89 -15.51
CA THR A 52 2.63 -3.21 -14.39
C THR A 52 2.71 -3.97 -13.07
N LYS A 53 2.84 -5.30 -13.07
CA LYS A 53 2.81 -6.12 -11.84
C LYS A 53 3.94 -5.78 -10.87
N ASN A 54 5.06 -5.28 -11.39
CA ASN A 54 6.22 -4.92 -10.58
C ASN A 54 6.29 -3.41 -10.28
N LEU A 55 5.38 -2.60 -10.82
CA LEU A 55 5.31 -1.18 -10.48
C LEU A 55 4.65 -1.04 -9.10
N PRO A 56 5.37 -0.49 -8.10
CA PRO A 56 4.78 -0.28 -6.78
C PRO A 56 3.75 0.84 -6.86
N HIS A 57 2.58 0.63 -6.25
CA HIS A 57 1.56 1.67 -6.14
C HIS A 57 1.78 2.43 -4.84
N PHE A 58 2.25 3.68 -4.94
CA PHE A 58 2.66 4.49 -3.79
C PHE A 58 3.70 3.78 -2.90
N ASP A 59 4.71 3.16 -3.52
CA ASP A 59 5.74 2.34 -2.83
C ASP A 59 5.21 1.07 -2.14
N TYR A 60 3.92 0.75 -2.30
CA TYR A 60 3.32 -0.47 -1.79
C TYR A 60 3.00 -1.47 -2.91
N ARG A 61 3.45 -2.72 -2.72
CA ARG A 61 3.20 -3.84 -3.63
C ARG A 61 1.90 -4.61 -3.31
N VAL A 62 1.35 -4.42 -2.11
CA VAL A 62 0.22 -5.19 -1.60
C VAL A 62 -1.10 -4.49 -1.94
N THR A 63 -1.76 -4.97 -2.99
CA THR A 63 -3.07 -4.46 -3.42
C THR A 63 -4.16 -4.66 -2.36
N SER A 64 -4.06 -5.69 -1.50
CA SER A 64 -5.10 -6.01 -0.52
C SER A 64 -5.35 -4.90 0.50
N ARG A 65 -4.30 -4.17 0.93
CA ARG A 65 -4.47 -3.02 1.84
C ARG A 65 -5.19 -1.88 1.14
N ILE A 66 -4.81 -1.58 -0.10
CA ILE A 66 -5.43 -0.52 -0.90
C ILE A 66 -6.88 -0.88 -1.24
N GLU A 67 -7.12 -2.14 -1.60
CA GLU A 67 -8.46 -2.67 -1.87
C GLU A 67 -9.35 -2.63 -0.63
N SER A 68 -8.80 -2.92 0.56
CA SER A 68 -9.52 -2.76 1.82
C SER A 68 -9.85 -1.30 2.13
N SER A 69 -8.94 -0.36 1.85
CA SER A 69 -9.20 1.08 1.99
C SER A 69 -10.28 1.55 1.01
N HIS A 70 -10.25 1.07 -0.23
CA HIS A 70 -11.29 1.32 -1.22
C HIS A 70 -12.63 0.71 -0.80
N ALA A 71 -12.65 -0.49 -0.24
CA ALA A 71 -13.86 -1.14 0.26
C ALA A 71 -14.48 -0.34 1.42
N TYR A 72 -13.64 0.20 2.32
CA TYR A 72 -14.08 1.04 3.42
C TYR A 72 -14.78 2.31 2.91
N ILE A 73 -14.15 3.08 2.03
CA ILE A 73 -14.75 4.29 1.44
C ILE A 73 -16.02 3.95 0.66
N LYS A 74 -16.00 2.87 -0.14
CA LYS A 74 -17.18 2.40 -0.89
C LYS A 74 -18.35 2.05 0.02
N SER A 75 -18.11 1.57 1.24
CA SER A 75 -19.19 1.26 2.18
C SER A 75 -19.94 2.52 2.63
N HIS A 76 -19.24 3.66 2.79
CA HIS A 76 -19.86 4.95 3.08
C HIS A 76 -20.64 5.52 1.88
N LEU A 77 -20.18 5.25 0.65
CA LEU A 77 -20.90 5.65 -0.58
C LEU A 77 -22.18 4.84 -0.83
N ARG A 78 -22.21 3.58 -0.39
CA ARG A 78 -23.32 2.63 -0.58
C ARG A 78 -24.31 2.61 0.58
N GLY A 79 -24.13 3.49 1.58
CA GLY A 79 -25.01 3.58 2.73
C GLY A 79 -26.41 4.15 2.37
N PRO A 80 -27.35 4.10 3.32
CA PRO A 80 -28.74 4.55 3.10
C PRO A 80 -28.89 6.06 2.85
N ASN A 81 -27.82 6.83 3.03
CA ASN A 81 -27.81 8.28 2.86
C ASN A 81 -27.27 8.64 1.47
N TYR A 82 -28.15 8.81 0.48
CA TYR A 82 -27.79 9.05 -0.91
C TYR A 82 -27.51 10.53 -1.26
N CYS A 83 -27.65 11.46 -0.31
CA CYS A 83 -27.39 12.87 -0.61
C CYS A 83 -25.89 13.20 -0.45
N PHE A 84 -25.34 13.89 -1.45
CA PHE A 84 -23.92 14.22 -1.55
C PHE A 84 -23.36 14.87 -0.27
N PRO A 85 -24.02 15.87 0.37
CA PRO A 85 -23.50 16.47 1.60
C PRO A 85 -23.38 15.49 2.77
N SER A 86 -24.34 14.56 2.90
CA SER A 86 -24.32 13.55 3.98
C SER A 86 -23.22 12.52 3.76
N VAL A 87 -23.00 12.11 2.52
CA VAL A 87 -21.89 11.21 2.15
C VAL A 87 -20.54 11.86 2.45
N ILE A 88 -20.34 13.12 2.06
CA ILE A 88 -19.11 13.86 2.36
C ILE A 88 -18.91 13.98 3.87
N LYS A 89 -19.95 14.37 4.63
CA LYS A 89 -19.88 14.43 6.10
C LYS A 89 -19.51 13.08 6.73
N SER A 90 -20.08 11.99 6.22
CA SER A 90 -19.81 10.62 6.69
C SER A 90 -18.36 10.22 6.46
N ILE A 91 -17.83 10.43 5.25
CA ILE A 91 -16.44 10.15 4.90
C ILE A 91 -15.48 11.01 5.74
N THR A 92 -15.74 12.31 5.85
CA THR A 92 -14.91 13.21 6.67
C THR A 92 -14.87 12.76 8.13
N THR A 93 -16.03 12.41 8.70
CA THR A 93 -16.11 11.91 10.09
C THR A 93 -15.32 10.62 10.26
N ALA A 94 -15.43 9.69 9.30
CA ALA A 94 -14.70 8.43 9.32
C ALA A 94 -13.16 8.65 9.27
N VAL A 95 -12.69 9.55 8.42
CA VAL A 95 -11.26 9.92 8.30
C VAL A 95 -10.75 10.54 9.60
N VAL A 96 -11.49 11.51 10.18
CA VAL A 96 -11.13 12.12 11.46
C VAL A 96 -11.07 11.08 12.58
N ALA A 97 -12.03 10.15 12.63
CA ALA A 97 -12.04 9.07 13.61
C ALA A 97 -10.82 8.13 13.46
N GLN A 98 -10.40 7.81 12.22
CA GLN A 98 -9.19 7.02 11.98
C GLN A 98 -7.93 7.76 12.42
N ALA A 99 -7.80 9.05 12.08
CA ALA A 99 -6.68 9.88 12.52
C ALA A 99 -6.58 9.94 14.05
N HIS A 100 -7.72 10.09 14.73
CA HIS A 100 -7.78 10.06 16.19
C HIS A 100 -7.34 8.70 16.76
N LYS A 101 -7.80 7.58 16.19
CA LYS A 101 -7.36 6.23 16.61
C LYS A 101 -5.85 6.04 16.47
N ILE A 102 -5.26 6.50 15.37
CA ILE A 102 -3.81 6.44 15.13
C ILE A 102 -3.08 7.28 16.20
N SER A 103 -3.54 8.50 16.44
CA SER A 103 -2.98 9.38 17.47
C SER A 103 -3.00 8.74 18.86
N VAL A 104 -4.17 8.24 19.29
CA VAL A 104 -4.35 7.55 20.58
C VAL A 104 -3.42 6.33 20.69
N TYR A 105 -3.31 5.54 19.62
CA TYR A 105 -2.39 4.40 19.58
C TYR A 105 -0.93 4.83 19.80
N HIS A 106 -0.46 5.87 19.10
CA HIS A 106 0.90 6.39 19.28
C HIS A 106 1.12 6.95 20.69
N HIS A 107 0.16 7.69 21.24
CA HIS A 107 0.23 8.17 22.62
C HIS A 107 0.33 7.01 23.62
N GLN A 108 -0.47 5.96 23.43
CA GLN A 108 -0.43 4.77 24.30
C GLN A 108 0.92 4.04 24.19
N GLN A 109 1.47 3.88 22.99
CA GLN A 109 2.78 3.27 22.78
C GLN A 109 3.89 4.06 23.49
N ARG A 110 3.85 5.39 23.42
CA ARG A 110 4.81 6.26 24.12
C ARG A 110 4.71 6.10 25.64
N ILE A 111 3.49 6.08 26.20
CA ILE A 111 3.27 5.85 27.64
C ILE A 111 3.80 4.49 28.06
N ASN A 112 3.53 3.45 27.27
CA ASN A 112 3.98 2.09 27.55
C ASN A 112 5.52 1.99 27.51
N ALA A 113 6.18 2.64 26.55
CA ALA A 113 7.64 2.70 26.48
C ALA A 113 8.27 3.42 27.69
N LEU A 114 7.66 4.52 28.16
CA LEU A 114 8.14 5.21 29.36
C LEU A 114 7.96 4.35 30.63
N ARG A 115 6.84 3.62 30.72
CA ARG A 115 6.59 2.69 31.82
C ARG A 115 7.58 1.53 31.82
N SER A 116 7.91 0.97 30.65
CA SER A 116 8.88 -0.12 30.56
C SER A 116 10.30 0.35 30.90
N LEU A 117 10.72 1.52 30.44
CA LEU A 117 12.01 2.12 30.82
C LEU A 117 12.11 2.37 32.33
N ARG A 118 11.06 2.92 32.94
CA ARG A 118 10.99 3.08 34.39
C ARG A 118 11.13 1.73 35.10
N ALA A 119 10.40 0.71 34.66
CA ALA A 119 10.47 -0.62 35.27
C ALA A 119 11.87 -1.25 35.15
N ILE A 120 12.62 -0.97 34.08
CA ILE A 120 14.01 -1.43 33.91
C ILE A 120 14.94 -0.66 34.87
N LEU A 121 14.86 0.67 34.90
CA LEU A 121 15.71 1.52 35.76
C LEU A 121 15.55 1.20 37.25
N PHE A 122 14.33 0.92 37.71
CA PHE A 122 14.06 0.55 39.10
C PHE A 122 14.38 -0.92 39.45
N LYS A 123 14.68 -1.76 38.45
CA LYS A 123 15.12 -3.15 38.63
C LYS A 123 16.64 -3.33 38.56
N LEU A 124 17.37 -2.32 38.07
CA LEU A 124 18.82 -2.33 38.15
C LEU A 124 19.21 -2.09 39.61
N PRO A 125 20.02 -2.97 40.23
CA PRO A 125 20.56 -2.68 41.54
C PRO A 125 21.38 -1.39 41.44
N TRP A 126 21.10 -0.42 42.31
CA TRP A 126 21.97 0.72 42.54
C TRP A 126 23.27 0.18 43.15
N THR A 127 24.16 -0.37 42.32
CA THR A 127 25.53 -0.72 42.70
C THR A 127 26.46 0.23 41.96
N ASP A 128 27.05 1.11 42.77
CA ASP A 128 28.35 1.75 42.60
C ASP A 128 28.49 2.79 41.49
N HIS A 129 28.06 4.03 41.78
CA HIS A 129 28.59 5.21 41.11
C HIS A 129 29.72 5.83 41.95
N PRO A 130 30.96 5.93 41.43
CA PRO A 130 32.11 6.48 42.15
C PRO A 130 32.16 8.01 42.01
N PHE A 131 31.21 8.73 42.60
CA PHE A 131 31.23 10.20 42.57
C PHE A 131 30.97 10.90 43.92
N CYS A 132 30.98 10.16 45.03
CA CYS A 132 30.99 10.72 46.38
C CYS A 132 32.27 10.33 47.12
N ALA A 133 33.40 10.92 46.73
CA ALA A 133 34.59 11.00 47.56
C ALA A 133 35.41 12.23 47.15
N VAL A 134 34.94 13.42 47.53
CA VAL A 134 35.86 14.52 47.85
C VAL A 134 35.95 14.51 49.37
N GLU A 135 36.95 13.77 49.87
CA GLU A 135 37.38 13.82 51.26
C GLU A 135 37.82 15.25 51.61
N GLY A 136 37.26 15.78 52.69
CA GLY A 136 37.98 16.77 53.47
C GLY A 136 38.98 16.05 54.38
N SER A 137 40.26 16.43 54.31
CA SER A 137 41.18 16.58 55.45
C SER A 137 42.62 16.82 54.99
N LYS A 138 43.06 18.09 54.98
CA LYS A 138 44.10 18.61 55.87
C LYS A 138 44.09 20.14 55.85
#